data_AF-A0A6J7BU56-F1
#
_entry.id   AF-A0A6J7BU56-F1
#
_cell.length_a   1.000
_cell.length_b   1.000
_cell.length_c   1.000
_cell.angle_alpha   90.00
_cell.angle_beta   90.00
_cell.angle_gamma   90.00
#
_symmetry.space_group_name_H-M   'P 1'
#
loop_
_entity.id
_entity.type
_entity.pdbx_description
1 polymer ?
#
loop_
_entity_poly.entity_id
_entity_poly.type
_entity_poly.pdbx_seq_one_letter_code
_entity_poly.pdbx_strand_id
1 'polypeptide(L)'
;MARSAQTATSAPEALGSLTQPGARVGIQCRMCQSERVTRISMELADGSEVQFTNCLECENRTWEAGDELLSVDHVLSRAKRKL
;
A
#
# COMPACT_ATOMS: atom_id res chain seq x y z
N MET A 1 45.36 -0.62 -36.90
CA MET A 1 44.48 0.58 -36.77
C MET A 1 43.19 0.24 -37.52
N ALA A 2 41.96 0.30 -37.03
CA ALA A 2 41.36 0.88 -35.83
C ALA A 2 40.21 -0.03 -35.35
N ARG A 3 39.90 0.03 -34.05
CA ARG A 3 38.85 -0.75 -33.36
C ARG A 3 37.47 -0.14 -33.67
N SER A 4 36.53 -0.95 -34.14
CA SER A 4 35.12 -0.57 -34.23
C SER A 4 34.53 -0.46 -32.82
N ALA A 5 34.17 0.75 -32.40
CA ALA A 5 33.46 1.01 -31.16
C ALA A 5 31.98 0.63 -31.33
N GLN A 6 31.50 -0.31 -30.52
CA GLN A 6 30.07 -0.62 -30.43
C GLN A 6 29.42 0.43 -29.54
N THR A 7 28.58 1.28 -30.13
CA THR A 7 27.74 2.24 -29.44
C THR A 7 26.75 1.48 -28.57
N ALA A 8 26.87 1.60 -27.24
CA ALA A 8 25.88 1.07 -26.31
C ALA A 8 24.58 1.86 -26.49
N THR A 9 23.61 1.24 -27.14
CA THR A 9 22.23 1.72 -27.13
C THR A 9 21.71 1.47 -25.72
N SER A 10 21.50 2.54 -24.96
CA SER A 10 20.81 2.45 -23.67
C SER A 10 19.39 1.99 -23.94
N ALA A 11 19.13 0.71 -23.66
CA ALA A 11 17.79 0.14 -23.73
C ALA A 11 16.83 1.04 -22.92
N PRO A 12 15.63 1.35 -23.43
CA PRO A 12 14.68 2.17 -22.70
C PRO A 12 14.39 1.49 -21.36
N GLU A 13 14.49 2.27 -20.28
CA GLU A 13 14.20 1.81 -18.92
C GLU A 13 12.80 1.21 -18.93
N ALA A 14 12.74 -0.12 -18.80
CA ALA A 14 11.48 -0.83 -18.88
C ALA A 14 10.59 -0.32 -17.75
N LEU A 15 9.42 0.21 -18.10
CA LEU A 15 8.37 0.54 -17.15
C LEU A 15 8.02 -0.79 -16.44
N GLY A 16 8.56 -1.00 -15.25
CA GLY A 16 8.58 -2.30 -14.58
C GLY A 16 7.20 -2.96 -14.54
N SER A 17 7.14 -4.27 -14.76
CA SER A 17 5.86 -4.98 -14.75
C SER A 17 5.29 -5.03 -13.33
N LEU A 18 4.02 -4.66 -13.15
CA LEU A 18 3.29 -4.77 -11.86
C LEU A 18 3.12 -6.21 -11.37
N THR A 19 3.45 -7.21 -12.20
CA THR A 19 3.44 -8.63 -11.86
C THR A 19 4.80 -9.17 -11.43
N GLN A 20 5.89 -8.39 -11.54
CA GLN A 20 7.20 -8.83 -11.07
C GLN A 20 7.28 -8.89 -9.54
N PRO A 21 8.00 -9.88 -8.96
CA PRO A 21 8.33 -9.86 -7.53
C PRO A 21 9.03 -8.54 -7.16
N GLY A 22 8.59 -7.90 -6.07
CA GLY A 22 9.13 -6.62 -5.63
C GLY A 22 8.65 -5.39 -6.41
N ALA A 23 7.82 -5.55 -7.46
CA ALA A 23 7.21 -4.42 -8.17
C ALA A 23 6.22 -3.63 -7.28
N ARG A 24 5.75 -4.25 -6.20
CA ARG A 24 4.99 -3.59 -5.15
C ARG A 24 5.98 -3.23 -4.05
N VAL A 25 6.30 -1.95 -3.89
CA VAL A 25 6.85 -1.46 -2.62
C VAL A 25 5.70 -1.50 -1.63
N GLY A 26 5.56 -2.65 -0.96
CA GLY A 26 4.28 -3.11 -0.43
C GLY A 26 4.12 -2.86 1.05
N ILE A 27 3.01 -2.22 1.43
CA ILE A 27 2.50 -2.24 2.81
C ILE A 27 2.47 -3.71 3.29
N GLN A 28 3.08 -3.98 4.43
CA GLN A 28 3.07 -5.30 5.05
C GLN A 28 2.02 -5.37 6.15
N CYS A 29 1.44 -6.55 6.34
CA CYS A 29 0.60 -6.81 7.49
C CYS A 29 1.40 -6.63 8.78
N ARG A 30 0.95 -5.75 9.68
CA ARG A 30 1.59 -5.55 10.99
C ARG A 30 1.64 -6.80 11.87
N MET A 31 0.78 -7.80 11.59
CA MET A 31 0.66 -9.01 12.42
C MET A 31 1.53 -10.17 11.92
N CYS A 32 1.57 -10.42 10.61
CA CYS A 32 2.30 -11.56 10.03
C CYS A 32 3.36 -11.17 8.99
N GLN A 33 3.57 -9.87 8.76
CA GLN A 33 4.53 -9.30 7.80
C GLN A 33 4.28 -9.67 6.32
N SER A 34 3.18 -10.36 6.01
CA SER A 34 2.80 -10.65 4.63
C SER A 34 2.51 -9.38 3.83
N GLU A 35 2.98 -9.34 2.59
CA GLU A 35 2.66 -8.29 1.60
C GLU A 35 1.30 -8.51 0.91
N ARG A 36 0.63 -9.64 1.18
CA ARG A 36 -0.69 -9.96 0.62
C ARG A 36 -1.78 -9.26 1.42
N VAL A 37 -1.86 -7.94 1.25
CA VAL A 37 -2.85 -7.09 1.90
C VAL A 37 -3.69 -6.34 0.88
N THR A 38 -4.94 -6.08 1.24
CA THR A 38 -5.79 -5.06 0.59
C THR A 38 -5.78 -3.81 1.46
N ARG A 39 -5.43 -2.66 0.88
CA ARG A 39 -5.45 -1.36 1.56
C ARG A 39 -6.40 -0.39 0.86
N ILE A 40 -7.19 0.34 1.64
CA ILE A 40 -8.18 1.31 1.15
C ILE A 40 -8.06 2.60 1.96
N SER A 41 -7.79 3.70 1.29
CA SER A 41 -7.89 5.06 1.85
C SER A 41 -9.35 5.49 1.87
N MET A 42 -9.81 6.06 2.98
CA MET A 42 -11.17 6.57 3.13
C MET A 42 -11.17 7.89 3.89
N GLU A 43 -12.09 8.79 3.56
CA GLU A 43 -12.47 9.92 4.40
C GLU A 43 -13.74 9.54 5.18
N LEU A 44 -13.72 9.70 6.50
CA LEU A 44 -14.85 9.42 7.38
C LEU A 44 -15.84 10.60 7.42
N ALA A 45 -17.01 10.39 8.01
CA ALA A 45 -18.08 11.39 8.06
C ALA A 45 -17.70 12.68 8.82
N ASP A 46 -16.70 12.62 9.69
CA ASP A 46 -16.13 13.78 10.40
C ASP A 46 -15.00 14.48 9.62
N GLY A 47 -14.71 14.04 8.40
CA GLY A 47 -13.65 14.56 7.54
C GLY A 47 -12.28 13.96 7.81
N SER A 48 -12.15 13.01 8.75
CA SER A 48 -10.85 12.37 9.03
C SER A 48 -10.46 11.35 7.95
N GLU A 49 -9.22 11.42 7.47
CA GLU A 49 -8.64 10.41 6.58
C GLU A 49 -8.17 9.19 7.39
N VAL A 50 -8.55 8.00 6.93
CA VAL A 50 -8.13 6.72 7.49
C VAL A 50 -7.72 5.73 6.42
N GLN A 51 -6.91 4.76 6.82
CA GLN A 51 -6.45 3.65 6.01
C GLN A 51 -6.95 2.36 6.61
N PHE A 52 -7.78 1.62 5.86
CA PHE A 52 -8.16 0.26 6.22
C PHE A 52 -7.22 -0.72 5.54
N THR A 53 -6.66 -1.66 6.30
CA THR A 53 -5.84 -2.75 5.77
C THR A 53 -6.40 -4.09 6.20
N ASN A 54 -6.67 -4.97 5.23
CA ASN A 54 -7.06 -6.36 5.44
C ASN A 54 -5.97 -7.30 4.92
N CYS A 55 -5.44 -8.15 5.79
CA CYS A 55 -4.48 -9.18 5.40
C CYS A 55 -5.20 -10.39 4.79
N LEU A 56 -4.74 -10.85 3.64
CA LEU A 56 -5.28 -12.03 2.97
C LEU A 56 -4.65 -13.34 3.46
N GLU A 57 -3.62 -13.28 4.32
CA GLU A 57 -2.98 -14.46 4.92
C GLU A 57 -3.49 -14.78 6.31
N CYS A 58 -3.46 -13.81 7.23
CA CYS A 58 -3.85 -14.02 8.64
C CYS A 58 -5.17 -13.36 9.01
N GLU A 59 -5.88 -12.80 8.02
CA GLU A 59 -7.23 -12.20 8.15
C GLU A 59 -7.35 -11.05 9.16
N ASN A 60 -6.23 -10.55 9.67
CA ASN A 60 -6.22 -9.40 10.56
C ASN A 60 -6.57 -8.12 9.81
N ARG A 61 -7.36 -7.29 10.48
CA ARG A 61 -7.85 -6.01 9.99
C ARG A 61 -7.33 -4.90 10.88
N THR A 62 -6.83 -3.84 10.27
CA THR A 62 -6.30 -2.68 10.98
C THR A 62 -6.83 -1.40 10.38
N TRP A 63 -6.91 -0.38 11.21
CA TRP A 63 -7.31 0.97 10.86
C TRP A 63 -6.21 1.92 11.29
N GLU A 64 -5.81 2.82 10.42
CA GLU A 64 -4.72 3.76 10.68
C GLU A 64 -5.11 5.18 10.27
N ALA A 65 -4.75 6.19 11.07
CA ALA A 65 -4.80 7.60 10.68
C ALA A 65 -3.37 8.15 10.67
N GLY A 66 -2.78 8.28 9.48
CA GLY A 66 -1.33 8.46 9.35
C GLY A 66 -0.59 7.26 9.98
N ASP A 67 0.24 7.52 10.98
CA ASP A 67 1.00 6.49 11.71
C ASP A 67 0.27 5.94 12.95
N GLU A 68 -0.88 6.51 13.33
CA GLU A 68 -1.65 6.10 14.50
C GLU A 68 -2.53 4.89 14.19
N LEU A 69 -2.49 3.85 15.04
CA LEU A 69 -3.37 2.69 14.98
C LEU A 69 -4.68 2.97 15.73
N LEU A 70 -5.80 2.86 15.04
CA LEU A 70 -7.13 3.13 15.60
C LEU A 70 -7.83 1.83 16.01
N SER A 71 -8.56 1.89 17.14
CA SER A 71 -9.52 0.85 17.47
C SER A 71 -10.74 0.93 16.55
N VAL A 72 -11.42 -0.20 16.37
CA VAL A 72 -12.67 -0.24 15.59
C VAL A 72 -13.72 0.70 16.18
N ASP A 73 -13.85 0.76 17.50
CA ASP A 73 -14.80 1.65 18.18
C ASP A 73 -14.54 3.13 17.88
N HIS A 74 -13.26 3.51 17.78
CA HIS A 74 -12.87 4.88 17.43
C HIS A 74 -13.23 5.21 15.99
N VAL A 75 -13.00 4.29 15.05
CA VAL A 75 -13.41 4.49 13.65
C VAL A 75 -14.93 4.59 13.54
N LEU A 76 -15.66 3.71 14.22
CA LEU A 76 -17.12 3.73 14.20
C LEU A 76 -17.70 5.00 14.84
N SER A 77 -17.06 5.56 15.86
CA SER A 77 -17.51 6.82 16.46
C SER A 77 -17.37 7.99 15.48
N ARG A 78 -16.29 8.04 14.69
CA ARG A 78 -16.03 9.04 13.65
C ARG A 78 -16.88 8.85 12.39
N ALA A 79 -17.20 7.61 12.04
CA ALA A 79 -18.00 7.27 10.86
C ALA A 79 -19.51 7.55 11.03
N LYS A 80 -19.98 7.78 12.26
CA LYS A 80 -21.39 8.09 12.53
C LYS A 80 -21.78 9.42 11.88
N ARG A 81 -22.74 9.36 10.95
CA ARG A 81 -23.45 10.56 10.49
C ARG A 81 -24.24 11.15 11.66
N LYS A 82 -24.09 12.44 11.92
CA LYS A 82 -25.00 13.19 12.79
C LYS A 82 -26.32 13.34 12.04
N LEU A 83 -27.39 12.82 12.63
CA LEU A 83 -28.77 13.02 12.18
C LEU A 83 -29.25 14.42 12.58
#